data_AF-A0AB33AKF2-F1
#
_entry.id   AF-A0AB33AKF2-F1
#
_cell.length_a   1.000
_cell.length_b   1.000
_cell.length_c   1.000
_cell.angle_alpha   90.00
_cell.angle_beta   90.00
_cell.angle_gamma   90.00
#
_symmetry.space_group_name_H-M   'P 1'
#
loop_
_entity.id
_entity.type
_entity.pdbx_description
1 polymer ?
#
loop_
_entity_poly.entity_id
_entity_poly.type
_entity_poly.pdbx_seq_one_letter_code
_entity_poly.pdbx_strand_id
1 'polypeptide(L)'
;MRRHQTKSLAFTAILVAFGILIPMVMPVKVVIGPASFTLASHVPVFMAMFISPQVAVLVALGTSLGFLLAGFPIVIVLRAVSHLLFAVVGAVMIKKHPTLLEKPVLTLGLAIFLNLLHGLAEFIVVLALTAGAHTGAAYIWSLVGLIGLGSLVHGTIDFYIAYFLWKFLSDKVGVDFSVDAK
;
A
#
# COMPACT_ATOMS: atom_id res chain seq x y z
N MET A 1 -11.89 -8.19 25.83
CA MET A 1 -11.90 -7.49 24.53
C MET A 1 -13.12 -7.93 23.74
N ARG A 2 -13.82 -7.02 23.05
CA ARG A 2 -14.95 -7.40 22.18
C ARG A 2 -14.41 -8.18 20.97
N ARG A 3 -15.09 -9.24 20.51
CA ARG A 3 -14.62 -10.14 19.41
C ARG A 3 -14.12 -9.40 18.16
N HIS A 4 -14.76 -8.28 17.81
CA HIS A 4 -14.38 -7.41 16.69
C HIS A 4 -13.03 -6.71 16.87
N GLN A 5 -12.70 -6.29 18.09
CA GLN A 5 -11.41 -5.68 18.41
C GLN A 5 -10.28 -6.70 18.27
N THR A 6 -10.51 -7.95 18.69
CA THR A 6 -9.55 -9.04 18.54
C THR A 6 -9.30 -9.38 17.07
N LYS A 7 -10.37 -9.42 16.23
CA LYS A 7 -10.22 -9.63 14.77
C LYS A 7 -9.42 -8.51 14.10
N SER A 8 -9.76 -7.25 14.38
CA SER A 8 -9.06 -6.09 13.83
C SER A 8 -7.57 -6.11 14.20
N LEU A 9 -7.26 -6.43 15.46
CA LEU A 9 -5.89 -6.59 15.93
C LEU A 9 -5.15 -7.71 15.19
N ALA A 10 -5.78 -8.89 15.03
CA ALA A 10 -5.17 -10.03 14.35
C ALA A 10 -4.87 -9.74 12.87
N PHE A 11 -5.84 -9.18 12.13
CA PHE A 11 -5.62 -8.78 10.74
C PHE A 11 -4.52 -7.73 10.62
N THR A 12 -4.53 -6.72 11.49
CA THR A 12 -3.49 -5.70 11.54
C THR A 12 -2.11 -6.32 11.75
N ALA A 13 -1.96 -7.19 12.77
CA ALA A 13 -0.69 -7.82 13.09
C ALA A 13 -0.14 -8.68 11.94
N ILE A 14 -0.99 -9.51 11.33
CA ILE A 14 -0.60 -10.38 10.21
C ILE A 14 -0.20 -9.54 8.99
N LEU A 15 -0.98 -8.51 8.65
CA LEU A 15 -0.70 -7.66 7.49
C LEU A 15 0.55 -6.80 7.70
N VAL A 16 0.79 -6.28 8.91
CA VAL A 16 2.06 -5.61 9.23
C VAL A 16 3.23 -6.58 9.09
N ALA A 17 3.10 -7.81 9.61
CA ALA A 17 4.14 -8.82 9.50
C ALA A 17 4.48 -9.12 8.02
N PHE A 18 3.47 -9.31 7.17
CA PHE A 18 3.69 -9.48 5.72
C PHE A 18 4.25 -8.22 5.04
N GLY A 19 3.79 -7.04 5.44
CA GLY A 19 4.29 -5.76 4.93
C GLY A 19 5.79 -5.59 5.16
N ILE A 20 6.30 -6.06 6.31
CA ILE A 20 7.73 -6.06 6.64
C ILE A 20 8.47 -7.20 5.92
N LEU A 21 7.91 -8.42 5.97
CA LEU A 21 8.56 -9.63 5.47
C LEU A 21 8.80 -9.58 3.97
N ILE A 22 7.79 -9.17 3.18
CA ILE A 22 7.85 -9.24 1.71
C ILE A 22 9.09 -8.48 1.17
N PRO A 23 9.34 -7.20 1.51
CA PRO A 23 10.55 -6.50 1.05
C PRO A 23 11.89 -7.07 1.51
N MET A 24 11.90 -7.90 2.55
CA MET A 24 13.10 -8.54 3.08
C MET A 24 13.45 -9.83 2.33
N VAL A 25 12.45 -10.59 1.88
CA VAL A 25 12.66 -11.95 1.33
C VAL A 25 12.22 -12.14 -0.12
N MET A 26 11.48 -11.18 -0.71
CA MET A 26 10.95 -11.30 -2.07
C MET A 26 12.08 -11.32 -3.11
N PRO A 27 12.20 -12.38 -3.92
CA PRO A 27 13.27 -12.50 -4.92
C PRO A 27 13.06 -11.56 -6.12
N VAL A 28 11.80 -11.18 -6.40
CA VAL A 28 11.45 -10.26 -7.49
C VAL A 28 11.50 -8.82 -6.97
N LYS A 29 12.73 -8.29 -6.86
CA LYS A 29 13.01 -6.94 -6.39
C LYS A 29 14.01 -6.24 -7.32
N VAL A 30 13.63 -5.07 -7.81
CA VAL A 30 14.46 -4.22 -8.68
C VAL A 30 14.64 -2.87 -8.01
N VAL A 31 15.90 -2.44 -7.82
CA VAL A 31 16.23 -1.14 -7.22
C VAL A 31 16.99 -0.31 -8.25
N ILE A 32 16.47 0.86 -8.60
CA ILE A 32 17.06 1.78 -9.58
C ILE A 32 17.06 3.18 -8.95
N GLY A 33 18.25 3.66 -8.57
CA GLY A 33 18.37 4.92 -7.85
C GLY A 33 17.50 4.94 -6.59
N PRO A 34 16.66 5.98 -6.37
CA PRO A 34 15.77 6.04 -5.21
C PRO A 34 14.52 5.15 -5.36
N ALA A 35 14.22 4.61 -6.55
CA ALA A 35 13.05 3.76 -6.78
C ALA A 35 13.36 2.29 -6.42
N SER A 36 12.37 1.61 -5.83
CA SER A 36 12.44 0.18 -5.50
C SER A 36 11.11 -0.47 -5.83
N PHE A 37 11.12 -1.45 -6.72
CA PHE A 37 9.96 -2.24 -7.13
C PHE A 37 10.12 -3.64 -6.58
N THR A 38 9.34 -3.96 -5.56
CA THR A 38 9.31 -5.29 -4.95
C THR A 38 7.92 -5.86 -5.21
N LEU A 39 7.81 -6.95 -5.97
CA LEU A 39 6.51 -7.55 -6.26
C LEU A 39 5.72 -7.81 -4.97
N ALA A 40 4.43 -7.49 -4.97
CA ALA A 40 3.51 -7.68 -3.85
C ALA A 40 3.80 -6.84 -2.59
N SER A 41 4.73 -5.89 -2.61
CA SER A 41 5.07 -5.11 -1.41
C SER A 41 3.92 -4.27 -0.87
N HIS A 42 3.00 -3.82 -1.73
CA HIS A 42 1.84 -3.02 -1.31
C HIS A 42 0.59 -3.87 -1.05
N VAL A 43 0.62 -5.17 -1.35
CA VAL A 43 -0.51 -6.09 -1.14
C VAL A 43 -1.04 -6.02 0.29
N PRO A 44 -0.22 -6.03 1.35
CA PRO A 44 -0.74 -5.97 2.72
C PRO A 44 -1.49 -4.67 3.04
N VAL A 45 -1.03 -3.54 2.50
CA VAL A 45 -1.70 -2.23 2.68
C VAL A 45 -3.01 -2.17 1.90
N PHE A 46 -3.06 -2.68 0.67
CA PHE A 46 -4.32 -2.79 -0.08
C PHE A 46 -5.31 -3.76 0.56
N MET A 47 -4.84 -4.89 1.08
CA MET A 47 -5.67 -5.81 1.88
C MET A 47 -6.27 -5.10 3.10
N ALA A 48 -5.44 -4.35 3.84
CA ALA A 48 -5.88 -3.58 5.00
C ALA A 48 -6.97 -2.56 4.64
N MET A 49 -6.82 -1.93 3.47
CA MET A 49 -7.78 -0.97 2.90
C MET A 49 -9.15 -1.60 2.60
N PHE A 50 -9.19 -2.87 2.15
CA PHE A 50 -10.44 -3.61 1.93
C PHE A 50 -11.14 -4.05 3.23
N ILE A 51 -10.41 -4.06 4.36
CA ILE A 51 -10.94 -4.47 5.67
C ILE A 51 -11.62 -3.29 6.38
N SER A 52 -10.87 -2.22 6.68
CA SER A 52 -11.43 -1.00 7.28
C SER A 52 -10.43 0.17 7.28
N PRO A 53 -10.89 1.42 7.40
CA PRO A 53 -10.00 2.57 7.54
C PRO A 53 -9.03 2.44 8.73
N GLN A 54 -9.48 1.90 9.85
CA GLN A 54 -8.64 1.74 11.04
C GLN A 54 -7.51 0.72 10.79
N VAL A 55 -7.83 -0.43 10.16
CA VAL A 55 -6.82 -1.45 9.83
C VAL A 55 -5.84 -0.88 8.79
N ALA A 56 -6.33 -0.13 7.79
CA ALA A 56 -5.48 0.54 6.80
C ALA A 56 -4.45 1.49 7.44
N VAL A 57 -4.89 2.34 8.37
CA VAL A 57 -3.99 3.26 9.12
C VAL A 57 -2.94 2.47 9.89
N LEU A 58 -3.37 1.48 10.68
CA LEU A 58 -2.47 0.71 11.54
C LEU A 58 -1.46 -0.10 10.73
N VAL A 59 -1.86 -0.66 9.59
CA VAL A 59 -0.96 -1.43 8.72
C VAL A 59 0.04 -0.52 8.01
N ALA A 60 -0.38 0.64 7.49
CA ALA A 60 0.52 1.60 6.86
C ALA A 60 1.57 2.12 7.86
N LEU A 61 1.13 2.55 9.05
CA LEU A 61 2.04 3.05 10.10
C LEU A 61 2.90 1.92 10.69
N GLY A 62 2.31 0.76 10.95
CA GLY A 62 3.01 -0.39 11.51
C GLY A 62 4.09 -0.94 10.58
N THR A 63 3.82 -1.00 9.28
CA THR A 63 4.80 -1.40 8.27
C THR A 63 5.93 -0.38 8.17
N SER A 64 5.61 0.92 8.19
CA SER A 64 6.61 2.00 8.17
C SER A 64 7.52 1.95 9.40
N LEU A 65 6.94 1.77 10.60
CA LEU A 65 7.70 1.56 11.83
C LEU A 65 8.55 0.28 11.74
N GLY A 66 7.98 -0.79 11.20
CA GLY A 66 8.70 -2.04 10.96
C GLY A 66 9.91 -1.87 10.06
N PHE A 67 9.81 -1.09 8.98
CA PHE A 67 10.95 -0.77 8.11
C PHE A 67 12.03 0.01 8.85
N LEU A 68 11.63 0.96 9.72
CA LEU A 68 12.58 1.68 10.57
C LEU A 68 13.33 0.72 11.49
N LEU A 69 12.61 -0.18 12.16
CA LEU A 69 13.20 -1.16 13.09
C LEU A 69 14.04 -2.22 12.36
N ALA A 70 13.69 -2.56 11.12
CA ALA A 70 14.44 -3.48 10.27
C ALA A 70 15.67 -2.82 9.60
N GLY A 71 15.96 -1.55 9.87
CA GLY A 71 17.16 -0.86 9.39
C GLY A 71 17.12 -0.42 7.93
N PHE A 72 15.93 -0.25 7.35
CA PHE A 72 15.81 0.28 5.99
C PHE A 72 16.28 1.75 5.92
N PRO A 73 16.83 2.21 4.78
CA PRO A 73 17.17 3.61 4.57
C PRO A 73 16.00 4.54 4.87
N ILE A 74 16.27 5.69 5.53
CA ILE A 74 15.23 6.63 5.98
C ILE A 74 14.31 7.12 4.85
N VAL A 75 14.84 7.25 3.62
CA VAL A 75 14.06 7.62 2.43
C VAL A 75 13.00 6.57 2.12
N ILE A 76 13.30 5.28 2.31
CA ILE A 76 12.33 4.18 2.11
C ILE A 76 11.29 4.20 3.22
N VAL A 77 11.71 4.43 4.46
CA VAL A 77 10.80 4.51 5.62
C VAL A 77 9.79 5.66 5.44
N LEU A 78 10.26 6.86 5.11
CA LEU A 78 9.38 8.02 4.92
C LEU A 78 8.51 7.90 3.68
N ARG A 79 8.99 7.22 2.63
CA ARG A 79 8.16 6.86 1.48
C ARG A 79 7.05 5.89 1.87
N ALA A 80 7.33 4.90 2.72
CA ALA A 80 6.28 4.00 3.23
C ALA A 80 5.24 4.74 4.08
N VAL A 81 5.63 5.78 4.83
CA VAL A 81 4.67 6.63 5.56
C VAL A 81 3.70 7.33 4.61
N SER A 82 4.12 7.70 3.39
CA SER A 82 3.26 8.34 2.40
C SER A 82 2.12 7.42 1.92
N HIS A 83 2.27 6.10 2.08
CA HIS A 83 1.23 5.13 1.75
C HIS A 83 -0.05 5.32 2.58
N LEU A 84 0.07 5.92 3.76
CA LEU A 84 -1.07 6.27 4.61
C LEU A 84 -2.12 7.09 3.84
N LEU A 85 -1.69 7.98 2.93
CA LEU A 85 -2.58 8.84 2.17
C LEU A 85 -3.55 8.02 1.31
N PHE A 86 -3.04 7.17 0.42
CA PHE A 86 -3.91 6.38 -0.45
C PHE A 86 -4.65 5.28 0.31
N ALA A 87 -4.03 4.70 1.34
CA ALA A 87 -4.66 3.66 2.15
C ALA A 87 -5.91 4.19 2.87
N VAL A 88 -5.83 5.38 3.47
CA VAL A 88 -6.98 6.02 4.13
C VAL A 88 -8.04 6.45 3.12
N VAL A 89 -7.63 7.14 2.04
CA VAL A 89 -8.55 7.60 1.00
C VAL A 89 -9.32 6.43 0.41
N GLY A 90 -8.62 5.37 -0.02
CA GLY A 90 -9.24 4.20 -0.60
C GLY A 90 -10.13 3.44 0.39
N ALA A 91 -9.71 3.27 1.65
CA ALA A 91 -10.51 2.56 2.65
C ALA A 91 -11.83 3.30 2.94
N VAL A 92 -11.78 4.64 3.02
CA VAL A 92 -12.97 5.46 3.21
C VAL A 92 -13.88 5.41 1.97
N MET A 93 -13.32 5.49 0.76
CA MET A 93 -14.09 5.38 -0.48
C MET A 93 -14.80 4.03 -0.60
N ILE A 94 -14.09 2.93 -0.35
CA ILE A 94 -14.64 1.56 -0.40
C ILE A 94 -15.71 1.38 0.68
N LYS A 95 -15.47 1.86 1.91
CA LYS A 95 -16.45 1.77 3.00
C LYS A 95 -17.75 2.51 2.67
N LYS A 96 -17.67 3.67 2.00
CA LYS A 96 -18.85 4.45 1.59
C LYS A 96 -19.52 3.90 0.32
N HIS A 97 -18.74 3.34 -0.60
CA HIS A 97 -19.20 2.85 -1.89
C HIS A 97 -18.64 1.46 -2.20
N PRO A 98 -19.17 0.39 -1.57
CA PRO A 98 -18.67 -0.97 -1.76
C PRO A 98 -18.73 -1.46 -3.22
N THR A 99 -19.66 -0.90 -4.01
CA THR A 99 -19.83 -1.18 -5.45
C THR A 99 -18.59 -0.89 -6.29
N LEU A 100 -17.63 -0.10 -5.77
CA LEU A 100 -16.34 0.13 -6.40
C LEU A 100 -15.52 -1.16 -6.57
N LEU A 101 -15.72 -2.17 -5.72
CA LEU A 101 -15.04 -3.48 -5.79
C LEU A 101 -15.87 -4.57 -6.48
N GLU A 102 -17.14 -4.30 -6.76
CA GLU A 102 -18.06 -5.26 -7.38
C GLU A 102 -18.04 -5.19 -8.91
N LYS A 103 -17.92 -3.98 -9.47
CA LYS A 103 -17.95 -3.74 -10.91
C LYS A 103 -16.53 -3.60 -11.47
N PRO A 104 -16.11 -4.45 -12.43
CA PRO A 104 -14.74 -4.45 -12.95
C PRO A 104 -14.23 -3.08 -13.43
N VAL A 105 -15.08 -2.31 -14.11
CA VAL A 105 -14.73 -0.96 -14.61
C VAL A 105 -14.49 0.02 -13.45
N LEU A 106 -15.32 -0.03 -12.40
CA LEU A 106 -15.14 0.82 -11.22
C LEU A 106 -13.91 0.38 -10.41
N THR A 107 -13.66 -0.93 -10.33
CA THR A 107 -12.47 -1.48 -9.66
C THR A 107 -11.19 -1.05 -10.37
N LEU A 108 -11.17 -1.08 -11.71
CA LEU A 108 -10.06 -0.55 -12.48
C LEU A 108 -9.87 0.96 -12.28
N GLY A 109 -10.97 1.73 -12.32
CA GLY A 109 -10.93 3.17 -12.06
C GLY A 109 -10.38 3.49 -10.67
N LEU A 110 -10.81 2.75 -9.65
CA LEU A 110 -10.31 2.87 -8.28
C LEU A 110 -8.82 2.53 -8.21
N ALA A 111 -8.39 1.42 -8.82
CA ALA A 111 -7.00 1.00 -8.84
C ALA A 111 -6.10 2.09 -9.44
N ILE A 112 -6.48 2.64 -10.61
CA ILE A 112 -5.72 3.70 -11.27
C ILE A 112 -5.68 4.97 -10.40
N PHE A 113 -6.83 5.40 -9.87
CA PHE A 113 -6.92 6.59 -9.03
C PHE A 113 -6.03 6.48 -7.78
N LEU A 114 -6.10 5.37 -7.05
CA LEU A 114 -5.30 5.15 -5.85
C LEU A 114 -3.81 5.09 -6.15
N ASN A 115 -3.43 4.47 -7.27
CA ASN A 115 -2.03 4.34 -7.64
C ASN A 115 -1.43 5.63 -8.23
N LEU A 116 -2.25 6.52 -8.81
CA LEU A 116 -1.84 7.90 -9.09
C LEU A 116 -1.58 8.66 -7.79
N LEU A 117 -2.44 8.52 -6.78
CA LEU A 117 -2.26 9.17 -5.49
C LEU A 117 -1.03 8.63 -4.74
N HIS A 118 -0.83 7.31 -4.79
CA HIS A 118 0.34 6.62 -4.27
C HIS A 118 1.63 7.15 -4.92
N GLY A 119 1.73 7.08 -6.25
CA GLY A 119 2.92 7.54 -6.98
C GLY A 119 3.21 9.02 -6.76
N LEU A 120 2.19 9.87 -6.72
CA LEU A 120 2.34 11.30 -6.41
C LEU A 120 2.87 11.53 -4.98
N ALA A 121 2.33 10.82 -4.00
CA ALA A 121 2.78 10.94 -2.61
C ALA A 121 4.25 10.51 -2.45
N GLU A 122 4.64 9.40 -3.08
CA GLU A 122 6.03 8.94 -3.07
C GLU A 122 6.95 9.92 -3.78
N PHE A 123 6.53 10.45 -4.94
CA PHE A 123 7.29 11.42 -5.70
C PHE A 123 7.56 12.68 -4.88
N ILE A 124 6.55 13.24 -4.21
CA ILE A 124 6.69 14.44 -3.37
C ILE A 124 7.67 14.17 -2.22
N VAL A 125 7.54 13.03 -1.53
CA VAL A 125 8.43 12.68 -0.42
C VAL A 125 9.86 12.50 -0.90
N VAL A 126 10.09 11.75 -1.98
CA VAL A 126 11.45 11.53 -2.49
C VAL A 126 12.06 12.81 -3.02
N LEU A 127 11.29 13.65 -3.73
CA LEU A 127 11.76 14.94 -4.19
C LEU A 127 12.18 15.83 -3.02
N ALA A 128 11.33 15.94 -1.99
CA ALA A 128 11.64 16.74 -0.80
C ALA A 128 12.91 16.25 -0.08
N LEU A 129 13.11 14.93 0.03
CA LEU A 129 14.27 14.35 0.69
C LEU A 129 15.57 14.44 -0.14
N THR A 130 15.47 14.67 -1.45
CA THR A 130 16.63 14.67 -2.35
C THR A 130 16.92 16.03 -2.99
N ALA A 131 16.05 17.03 -2.79
CA ALA A 131 16.17 18.38 -3.35
C ALA A 131 17.43 19.15 -2.93
N GLY A 132 18.14 18.76 -1.87
CA GLY A 132 19.44 19.37 -1.51
C GLY A 132 20.64 18.77 -2.24
N ALA A 133 20.52 17.54 -2.74
CA ALA A 133 21.62 16.78 -3.34
C ALA A 133 21.47 16.60 -4.86
N HIS A 134 20.23 16.56 -5.36
CA HIS A 134 19.92 16.27 -6.76
C HIS A 134 18.71 17.11 -7.23
N THR A 135 18.95 18.14 -8.04
CA THR A 135 17.90 19.03 -8.57
C THR A 135 17.90 19.19 -10.09
N GLY A 136 18.83 18.52 -10.78
CA GLY A 136 18.94 18.61 -12.23
C GLY A 136 17.67 18.08 -12.93
N ALA A 137 17.30 18.68 -14.07
CA ALA A 137 16.13 18.29 -14.83
C ALA A 137 16.11 16.78 -15.17
N ALA A 138 17.27 16.20 -15.53
CA ALA A 138 17.40 14.77 -15.80
C ALA A 138 17.03 13.90 -14.58
N TYR A 139 17.41 14.32 -13.38
CA TYR A 139 17.04 13.62 -12.15
C TYR A 139 15.53 13.70 -11.89
N ILE A 140 14.94 14.89 -12.04
CA ILE A 140 13.49 15.07 -11.87
C ILE A 140 12.71 14.21 -12.88
N TRP A 141 13.12 14.18 -14.14
CA TRP A 141 12.52 13.31 -15.17
C TRP A 141 12.66 11.83 -14.82
N SER A 142 13.79 11.41 -14.24
CA SER A 142 13.97 10.04 -13.74
C SER A 142 13.02 9.70 -12.60
N LEU A 143 12.74 10.64 -11.68
CA LEU A 143 11.77 10.45 -10.59
C LEU A 143 10.34 10.36 -11.13
N VAL A 144 9.97 11.20 -12.10
CA VAL A 144 8.65 11.14 -12.75
C VAL A 144 8.45 9.79 -13.45
N GLY A 145 9.46 9.29 -14.17
CA GLY A 145 9.39 7.99 -14.83
C GLY A 145 9.37 6.82 -13.85
N LEU A 146 10.34 6.76 -12.93
CA LEU A 146 10.50 5.61 -12.03
C LEU A 146 9.46 5.65 -10.90
N ILE A 147 9.29 6.76 -10.19
CA ILE A 147 8.39 6.84 -9.04
C ILE A 147 6.97 7.19 -9.47
N GLY A 148 6.80 8.11 -10.43
CA GLY A 148 5.45 8.43 -10.93
C GLY A 148 4.82 7.26 -11.69
N LEU A 149 5.35 6.95 -12.88
CA LEU A 149 4.78 5.89 -13.74
C LEU A 149 5.07 4.49 -13.21
N GLY A 150 6.27 4.25 -12.65
CA GLY A 150 6.60 2.95 -12.09
C GLY A 150 5.70 2.58 -10.91
N SER A 151 5.45 3.50 -9.96
CA SER A 151 4.53 3.21 -8.84
C SER A 151 3.08 3.05 -9.31
N LEU A 152 2.66 3.75 -10.37
CA LEU A 152 1.35 3.54 -10.97
C LEU A 152 1.17 2.10 -11.47
N VAL A 153 2.11 1.59 -12.28
CA VAL A 153 2.04 0.23 -12.81
C VAL A 153 2.22 -0.80 -11.70
N HIS A 154 3.27 -0.66 -10.90
CA HIS A 154 3.62 -1.56 -9.81
C HIS A 154 2.48 -1.70 -8.81
N GLY A 155 1.95 -0.56 -8.34
CA GLY A 155 0.88 -0.53 -7.37
C GLY A 155 -0.47 -1.01 -7.95
N THR A 156 -0.71 -0.85 -9.26
CA THR A 156 -1.90 -1.43 -9.90
C THR A 156 -1.84 -2.95 -9.91
N ILE A 157 -0.66 -3.53 -10.18
CA ILE A 157 -0.45 -4.98 -10.09
C ILE A 157 -0.68 -5.46 -8.65
N ASP A 158 -0.05 -4.80 -7.66
CA ASP A 158 -0.22 -5.14 -6.25
C ASP A 158 -1.69 -5.00 -5.79
N PHE A 159 -2.41 -3.98 -6.27
CA PHE A 159 -3.83 -3.79 -5.98
C PHE A 159 -4.66 -4.99 -6.46
N TYR A 160 -4.45 -5.47 -7.68
CA TYR A 160 -5.21 -6.60 -8.22
C TYR A 160 -4.85 -7.92 -7.53
N ILE A 161 -3.57 -8.12 -7.19
CA ILE A 161 -3.17 -9.26 -6.36
C ILE A 161 -3.93 -9.24 -5.04
N ALA A 162 -3.95 -8.10 -4.34
CA ALA A 162 -4.70 -7.93 -3.10
C ALA A 162 -6.20 -8.16 -3.30
N TYR A 163 -6.79 -7.59 -4.35
CA TYR A 163 -8.23 -7.71 -4.65
C TYR A 163 -8.62 -9.18 -4.86
N PHE A 164 -7.86 -9.92 -5.66
CA PHE A 164 -8.13 -11.33 -5.91
C PHE A 164 -7.90 -12.20 -4.67
N LEU A 165 -6.86 -11.90 -3.88
CA LEU A 165 -6.62 -12.59 -2.61
C LEU A 165 -7.77 -12.36 -1.63
N TRP A 166 -8.18 -11.10 -1.43
CA TRP A 166 -9.32 -10.75 -0.57
C TRP A 166 -10.60 -11.47 -1.00
N LYS A 167 -10.91 -11.43 -2.30
CA LYS A 167 -12.10 -12.07 -2.87
C LYS A 167 -12.06 -13.59 -2.74
N PHE A 168 -10.92 -14.22 -3.02
CA PHE A 168 -10.74 -15.66 -2.88
C PHE A 168 -10.88 -16.10 -1.41
N LEU A 169 -10.24 -15.39 -0.49
CA LEU A 169 -10.30 -15.69 0.94
C LEU A 169 -11.72 -15.51 1.49
N SER A 170 -12.43 -14.47 1.06
CA SER A 170 -13.84 -14.23 1.42
C SER A 170 -14.75 -15.33 0.85
N ASP A 171 -14.75 -15.48 -0.48
CA ASP A 171 -15.82 -16.20 -1.18
C ASP A 171 -15.59 -17.70 -1.26
N LYS A 172 -14.33 -18.16 -1.21
CA LYS A 172 -13.96 -19.57 -1.38
C LYS A 172 -13.45 -20.21 -0.10
N VAL A 173 -12.72 -19.47 0.74
CA VAL A 173 -12.19 -19.98 2.01
C VAL A 173 -13.13 -19.69 3.18
N GLY A 174 -13.97 -18.66 3.10
CA GLY A 174 -14.90 -18.28 4.16
C GLY A 174 -14.27 -17.40 5.25
N VAL A 175 -13.21 -16.65 4.93
CA VAL A 175 -12.61 -15.67 5.85
C VAL A 175 -13.55 -14.47 5.98
N ASP A 176 -14.11 -14.29 7.17
CA ASP A 176 -14.94 -13.12 7.50
C ASP A 176 -14.07 -11.93 7.92
N PHE A 177 -13.91 -10.98 6.99
CA PHE A 177 -13.18 -9.73 7.18
C PHE A 177 -13.98 -8.63 7.91
N SER A 178 -15.23 -8.86 8.31
CA SER A 178 -16.01 -7.85 9.01
C SER A 178 -15.43 -7.55 10.41
N VAL A 179 -15.12 -6.27 10.64
CA VAL A 179 -14.51 -5.77 11.89
C VAL A 179 -15.31 -4.66 12.55
N ASP A 180 -16.36 -4.15 11.90
CA ASP A 180 -17.28 -3.19 12.52
C ASP A 180 -18.22 -3.91 13.50
N ALA A 181 -18.57 -3.24 14.59
CA ALA A 181 -19.65 -3.69 15.46
C ALA A 181 -20.98 -3.47 14.71
N LYS A 182 -21.81 -4.53 14.63
CA LYS A 182 -23.21 -4.38 14.21
C LYS A 182 -23.99 -3.59 15.25
#